data_AF-A0A1F9ZK63-F1
#
_entry.id   AF-A0A1F9ZK63-F1
#
_cell.length_a   1.000
_cell.length_b   1.000
_cell.length_c   1.000
_cell.angle_alpha   90.00
_cell.angle_beta   90.00
_cell.angle_gamma   90.00
#
_symmetry.space_group_name_H-M   'P 1'
#
loop_
_entity.id
_entity.type
_entity.pdbx_description
1 polymer ?
#
loop_
_entity_poly.entity_id
_entity_poly.type
_entity_poly.pdbx_seq_one_letter_code
_entity_poly.pdbx_strand_id
1 'polypeptide(L)'
;MKELTTMKRGFIIFAVLAAGAYDACAQSMLSTKFADVIMEYVVPGKIYNLRTMRNLPYRVVNSGGGPADVTVQAEIPQANQLKPGYEAVPDLSWVRTVPDKLRLEAGQTGVVDIILQVPDDPQYAGRNFQAHILCRTADPPPGETTGLAFLTALQSRLRFTVGGPGPEEVARLQKQGIYQTLNFTLEPQSQQVPGFLEPGKKISLTKEKGTAVSIINRGAQKLKFSLKSVKPPAEAAPPAGFENAPDPNWLKIKPGSLKVGGGSMKGPKELVLEIPDAPEHRGKKYVFVIQAVLSDREIPVEVFGNIYVNTAK
;
A
#
# COMPACT_ATOMS: atom_id res chain seq x y z
N MET A 1 -14.13 -31.33 -75.94
CA MET A 1 -13.44 -30.38 -76.82
C MET A 1 -12.89 -29.26 -75.94
N LYS A 2 -11.56 -29.10 -75.90
CA LYS A 2 -10.73 -28.11 -75.15
C LYS A 2 -10.69 -28.28 -73.62
N GLU A 3 -9.65 -28.88 -73.02
CA GLU A 3 -8.25 -28.45 -72.80
C GLU A 3 -8.06 -27.07 -72.13
N LEU A 4 -7.40 -27.08 -70.95
CA LEU A 4 -6.30 -26.22 -70.43
C LEU A 4 -6.24 -26.48 -68.91
N THR A 5 -5.24 -27.11 -68.27
CA THR A 5 -3.77 -27.00 -68.29
C THR A 5 -3.26 -25.63 -67.80
N THR A 6 -2.27 -25.68 -66.88
CA THR A 6 -1.42 -24.60 -66.33
C THR A 6 -2.07 -23.80 -65.17
N MET A 7 -1.50 -23.69 -63.97
CA MET A 7 -0.20 -23.09 -63.68
C MET A 7 0.43 -23.59 -62.37
N LYS A 8 1.66 -24.10 -62.50
CA LYS A 8 2.63 -24.34 -61.44
C LYS A 8 3.43 -23.05 -61.21
N ARG A 9 3.92 -22.89 -59.97
CA ARG A 9 5.10 -22.10 -59.55
C ARG A 9 4.94 -20.57 -59.49
N GLY A 10 4.96 -20.06 -58.26
CA GLY A 10 5.14 -18.65 -57.92
C GLY A 10 5.27 -18.44 -56.42
N PHE A 11 6.03 -19.29 -55.72
CA PHE A 11 6.39 -19.10 -54.32
C PHE A 11 7.90 -18.96 -54.29
N ILE A 12 8.42 -17.73 -54.24
CA ILE A 12 9.78 -17.32 -53.83
C ILE A 12 9.84 -15.78 -53.99
N ILE A 13 10.38 -15.13 -52.96
CA ILE A 13 10.59 -13.68 -52.74
C ILE A 13 9.44 -12.96 -52.00
N PHE A 14 9.36 -13.17 -50.69
CA PHE A 14 8.91 -12.15 -49.72
C PHE A 14 9.45 -12.50 -48.32
N ALA A 15 10.77 -12.58 -48.15
CA ALA A 15 11.38 -12.97 -46.87
C ALA A 15 12.71 -12.26 -46.54
N VAL A 16 12.93 -11.02 -47.02
CA VAL A 16 14.17 -10.25 -46.73
C VAL A 16 13.90 -8.79 -46.30
N LEU A 17 12.66 -8.42 -45.97
CA LEU A 17 12.31 -7.06 -45.50
C LEU A 17 11.60 -7.05 -44.14
N ALA A 18 11.84 -8.05 -43.28
CA ALA A 18 11.29 -8.12 -41.92
C ALA A 18 12.36 -8.19 -40.82
N ALA A 19 13.64 -7.95 -41.15
CA ALA A 19 14.75 -7.99 -40.19
C ALA A 19 15.32 -6.61 -39.82
N GLY A 20 14.76 -5.51 -40.36
CA GLY A 20 15.33 -4.16 -40.21
C GLY A 20 14.52 -3.14 -39.41
N ALA A 21 13.48 -3.56 -38.66
CA ALA A 21 12.56 -2.61 -38.00
C ALA A 21 12.27 -2.91 -36.52
N TYR A 22 13.11 -3.72 -35.85
CA TYR A 22 12.97 -3.95 -34.40
C TYR A 22 13.86 -3.06 -33.54
N ASP A 23 14.76 -2.29 -34.15
CA ASP A 23 15.50 -1.23 -33.46
C ASP A 23 14.75 0.09 -33.57
N ALA A 24 14.68 0.81 -32.45
CA ALA A 24 14.15 2.17 -32.28
C ALA A 24 12.69 2.33 -31.84
N CYS A 25 12.17 1.44 -31.02
CA CYS A 25 11.26 1.88 -29.96
C CYS A 25 11.96 1.73 -28.60
N ALA A 26 13.02 2.53 -28.40
CA ALA A 26 13.63 2.70 -27.09
C ALA A 26 12.62 3.42 -26.19
N GLN A 27 11.67 2.66 -25.65
CA GLN A 27 10.68 3.17 -24.71
C GLN A 27 11.42 3.73 -23.50
N SER A 28 11.30 5.04 -23.28
CA SER A 28 11.84 5.70 -22.10
C SER A 28 10.98 5.32 -20.90
N MET A 29 11.48 4.42 -20.05
CA MET A 29 10.82 4.04 -18.81
C MET A 29 11.52 4.75 -17.64
N LEU A 30 10.80 5.59 -16.91
CA LEU A 30 11.32 6.22 -15.71
C LEU A 30 10.87 5.43 -14.48
N SER A 31 11.70 5.35 -13.45
CA SER A 31 11.29 4.85 -12.13
C SER A 31 11.86 5.69 -10.98
N THR A 32 11.15 5.74 -9.85
CA THR A 32 11.61 6.38 -8.63
C THR A 32 11.15 5.61 -7.39
N LYS A 33 11.95 5.65 -6.31
CA LYS A 33 11.56 5.15 -4.98
C LYS A 33 10.92 6.23 -4.11
N PHE A 34 10.90 7.47 -4.59
CA PHE A 34 10.37 8.62 -3.87
C PHE A 34 8.87 8.74 -4.16
N ALA A 35 8.03 7.85 -3.65
CA ALA A 35 6.60 7.89 -3.99
C ALA A 35 5.81 8.91 -3.15
N ASP A 36 6.04 8.90 -1.83
CA ASP A 36 5.30 9.72 -0.86
C ASP A 36 6.23 10.05 0.31
N VAL A 37 6.54 11.34 0.50
CA VAL A 37 7.41 11.82 1.56
C VAL A 37 6.65 12.76 2.47
N ILE A 38 6.71 12.49 3.77
CA ILE A 38 6.04 13.26 4.81
C ILE A 38 7.08 14.01 5.64
N MET A 39 6.89 15.31 5.81
CA MET A 39 7.70 16.18 6.66
C MET A 39 6.85 16.86 7.72
N GLU A 40 7.05 16.51 8.97
CA GLU A 40 6.33 17.12 10.08
C GLU A 40 7.20 18.17 10.76
N TYR A 41 6.57 19.06 11.53
CA TYR A 41 7.24 20.12 12.29
C TYR A 41 8.11 21.05 11.43
N VAL A 42 7.67 21.37 10.22
CA VAL A 42 8.34 22.33 9.34
C VAL A 42 8.23 23.72 9.97
N VAL A 43 9.37 24.31 10.34
CA VAL A 43 9.43 25.68 10.86
C VAL A 43 9.34 26.68 9.70
N PRO A 44 8.39 27.63 9.73
CA PRO A 44 8.32 28.76 8.79
C PRO A 44 9.66 29.50 8.65
N GLY A 45 9.90 30.09 7.48
CA GLY A 45 11.12 30.86 7.17
C GLY A 45 12.39 30.03 6.96
N LYS A 46 12.41 28.75 7.33
CA LYS A 46 13.59 27.88 7.14
C LYS A 46 13.58 27.20 5.78
N ILE A 47 14.78 26.96 5.27
CA ILE A 47 15.04 26.21 4.03
C ILE A 47 15.43 24.78 4.40
N TYR A 48 14.73 23.81 3.84
CA TYR A 48 14.97 22.38 4.04
C TYR A 48 15.38 21.73 2.73
N ASN A 49 16.56 21.13 2.71
CA ASN A 49 16.94 20.21 1.63
C ASN A 49 16.68 18.77 2.08
N LEU A 50 15.77 18.08 1.41
CA LEU A 50 15.31 16.74 1.78
C LEU A 50 16.43 15.68 1.73
N ARG A 51 17.43 15.87 0.86
CA ARG A 51 18.63 15.01 0.84
C ARG A 51 19.38 15.11 2.16
N THR A 52 19.63 16.33 2.64
CA THR A 52 20.41 16.54 3.87
C THR A 52 19.66 16.16 5.14
N MET A 53 18.35 16.44 5.19
CA MET A 53 17.54 16.28 6.40
C MET A 53 17.14 14.82 6.68
N ARG A 54 16.90 14.03 5.64
CA ARG A 54 16.35 12.67 5.76
C ARG A 54 17.22 11.61 5.08
N ASN A 55 18.35 11.99 4.48
CA ASN A 55 19.12 11.12 3.58
C ASN A 55 18.24 10.55 2.45
N LEU A 56 17.24 11.32 2.01
CA LEU A 56 16.25 10.95 1.00
C LEU A 56 16.41 11.83 -0.25
N PRO A 57 17.42 11.58 -1.10
CA PRO A 57 17.49 12.24 -2.39
C PRO A 57 16.37 11.77 -3.33
N TYR A 58 15.86 12.66 -4.19
CA TYR A 58 14.94 12.29 -5.26
C TYR A 58 15.75 11.61 -6.38
N ARG A 59 15.68 10.28 -6.44
CA ARG A 59 16.39 9.48 -7.44
C ARG A 59 15.46 9.13 -8.59
N VAL A 60 15.89 9.42 -9.81
CA VAL A 60 15.19 9.05 -11.04
C VAL A 60 16.07 8.09 -11.81
N VAL A 61 15.55 6.93 -12.17
CA VAL A 61 16.27 5.94 -12.98
C VAL A 61 15.64 5.88 -14.36
N ASN A 62 16.46 6.04 -15.40
CA ASN A 62 16.06 5.72 -16.76
C ASN A 62 16.25 4.22 -17.00
N SER A 63 15.17 3.46 -16.92
CA SER A 63 15.14 2.02 -17.22
C SER A 63 14.88 1.73 -18.70
N GLY A 64 14.79 2.76 -19.55
CA GLY A 64 14.63 2.62 -20.99
C GLY A 64 15.91 2.19 -21.69
N GLY A 65 15.77 1.76 -22.95
CA GLY A 65 16.88 1.29 -23.79
C GLY A 65 17.72 2.40 -24.45
N GLY A 66 17.39 3.67 -24.22
CA GLY A 66 18.07 4.81 -24.82
C GLY A 66 18.12 6.01 -23.87
N PRO A 67 18.88 7.07 -24.22
CA PRO A 67 19.00 8.25 -23.39
C PRO A 67 17.68 9.03 -23.33
N ALA A 68 17.43 9.67 -22.18
CA ALA A 68 16.23 10.46 -21.92
C ALA A 68 16.59 11.82 -21.32
N ASP A 69 16.01 12.88 -21.86
CA ASP A 69 15.95 14.18 -21.20
C ASP A 69 14.76 14.19 -20.25
N VAL A 70 15.00 14.56 -19.00
CA VAL A 70 14.01 14.51 -17.92
C VAL A 70 13.91 15.88 -17.28
N THR A 71 12.68 16.34 -17.07
CA THR A 71 12.37 17.54 -16.28
C THR A 71 11.68 17.14 -14.97
N VAL A 72 12.12 17.71 -13.86
CA VAL A 72 11.54 17.49 -12.53
C VAL A 72 11.08 18.83 -11.97
N GLN A 73 9.78 18.96 -11.70
CA GLN A 73 9.17 20.21 -11.25
C GLN A 73 8.13 19.95 -10.14
N ALA A 74 7.86 20.98 -9.33
CA ALA A 74 6.75 20.95 -8.38
C ALA A 74 5.44 21.36 -9.06
N GLU A 75 4.33 20.75 -8.67
CA GLU A 75 2.98 21.06 -9.17
C GLU A 75 1.96 21.15 -8.04
N ILE A 76 0.95 22.01 -8.23
CA ILE A 76 -0.17 22.15 -7.31
C ILE A 76 -1.12 20.99 -7.56
N PRO A 77 -1.37 20.13 -6.56
CA PRO A 77 -2.26 18.98 -6.73
C PRO A 77 -3.71 19.43 -6.95
N GLN A 78 -4.45 18.68 -7.77
CA GLN A 78 -5.90 18.85 -7.87
C GLN A 78 -6.60 18.38 -6.59
N ALA A 79 -7.78 18.92 -6.31
CA ALA A 79 -8.52 18.63 -5.08
C ALA A 79 -8.80 17.12 -4.85
N ASN A 80 -9.10 16.38 -5.92
CA ASN A 80 -9.30 14.93 -5.88
C ASN A 80 -8.01 14.11 -5.69
N GLN A 81 -6.84 14.75 -5.78
CA GLN A 81 -5.53 14.10 -5.57
C GLN A 81 -4.95 14.39 -4.17
N LEU A 82 -5.62 15.22 -3.36
CA LEU A 82 -5.22 15.53 -1.99
C LEU A 82 -5.46 14.34 -1.07
N LYS A 83 -4.51 14.08 -0.18
CA LYS A 83 -4.72 13.15 0.93
C LYS A 83 -5.64 13.78 1.98
N PRO A 84 -6.48 12.99 2.67
CA PRO A 84 -7.33 13.51 3.74
C PRO A 84 -6.52 14.30 4.78
N GLY A 85 -7.02 15.47 5.17
CA GLY A 85 -6.35 16.35 6.14
C GLY A 85 -5.26 17.26 5.57
N TYR A 86 -4.97 17.18 4.25
CA TYR A 86 -4.03 18.04 3.55
C TYR A 86 -4.74 18.99 2.58
N GLU A 87 -4.18 20.18 2.43
CA GLU A 87 -4.55 21.15 1.41
C GLU A 87 -3.45 21.29 0.35
N ALA A 88 -3.77 21.88 -0.81
CA ALA A 88 -2.77 22.13 -1.83
C ALA A 88 -1.79 23.22 -1.37
N VAL A 89 -0.51 23.08 -1.75
CA VAL A 89 0.47 24.15 -1.55
C VAL A 89 -0.03 25.44 -2.24
N PRO A 90 -0.05 26.60 -1.55
CA PRO A 90 -0.63 27.82 -2.11
C PRO A 90 0.26 28.48 -3.17
N ASP A 91 1.58 28.27 -3.09
CA ASP A 91 2.55 28.81 -4.04
C ASP A 91 3.66 27.77 -4.29
N LEU A 92 3.97 27.51 -5.57
CA LEU A 92 5.02 26.59 -5.99
C LEU A 92 6.42 27.09 -5.64
N SER A 93 6.60 28.38 -5.36
CA SER A 93 7.88 28.93 -4.90
C SER A 93 8.41 28.27 -3.62
N TRP A 94 7.51 27.61 -2.86
CA TRP A 94 7.83 26.87 -1.65
C TRP A 94 8.60 25.58 -1.91
N VAL A 95 8.46 24.99 -3.10
CA VAL A 95 9.06 23.70 -3.43
C VAL A 95 9.84 23.82 -4.72
N ARG A 96 11.16 23.64 -4.64
CA ARG A 96 12.07 23.78 -5.77
C ARG A 96 12.88 22.52 -5.97
N THR A 97 13.25 22.25 -7.22
CA THR A 97 14.01 21.08 -7.64
C THR A 97 15.35 21.54 -8.21
N VAL A 98 16.45 20.92 -7.78
CA VAL A 98 17.81 21.27 -8.23
C VAL A 98 18.66 20.01 -8.47
N PRO A 99 19.13 19.75 -9.69
CA PRO A 99 18.71 20.41 -10.93
C PRO A 99 17.25 20.06 -11.28
N ASP A 100 16.59 20.93 -12.04
CA ASP A 100 15.24 20.70 -12.58
C ASP A 100 15.26 19.94 -13.92
N LYS A 101 16.44 19.83 -14.56
CA LYS A 101 16.65 19.11 -15.82
C LYS A 101 17.83 18.15 -15.73
N LEU A 102 17.68 16.98 -16.33
CA LEU A 102 18.68 15.91 -16.33
C LEU A 102 18.71 15.23 -17.70
N ARG A 103 19.90 14.94 -18.22
CA ARG A 103 20.10 13.97 -19.31
C ARG A 103 20.53 12.65 -18.67
N LEU A 104 19.78 11.58 -18.91
CA LEU A 104 20.03 10.26 -18.35
C LEU A 104 20.23 9.22 -19.45
N GLU A 105 21.41 8.62 -19.50
CA GLU A 105 21.68 7.45 -20.34
C GLU A 105 20.85 6.22 -19.90
N ALA A 106 20.79 5.21 -20.76
CA ALA A 106 20.10 3.95 -20.44
C ALA A 106 20.69 3.32 -19.15
N GLY A 107 19.83 3.00 -18.18
CA GLY A 107 20.19 2.48 -16.86
C GLY A 107 20.73 3.53 -15.88
N GLN A 108 20.92 4.78 -16.29
CA GLN A 108 21.52 5.81 -15.43
C GLN A 108 20.53 6.28 -14.36
N THR A 109 21.06 6.57 -13.17
CA THR A 109 20.34 7.22 -12.08
C THR A 109 20.71 8.69 -11.98
N GLY A 110 19.72 9.57 -12.15
CA GLY A 110 19.80 10.98 -11.82
C GLY A 110 19.44 11.25 -10.36
N VAL A 111 20.01 12.31 -9.80
CA VAL A 111 19.74 12.73 -8.42
C VAL A 111 19.32 14.20 -8.42
N VAL A 112 18.13 14.47 -7.88
CA VAL A 112 17.58 15.82 -7.72
C VAL A 112 17.41 16.14 -6.24
N ASP A 113 17.79 17.35 -5.86
CA ASP A 113 17.45 17.94 -4.57
C ASP A 113 16.08 18.57 -4.61
N ILE A 114 15.26 18.20 -3.64
CA ILE A 114 14.01 18.89 -3.36
C ILE A 114 14.28 19.82 -2.19
N ILE A 115 14.02 21.10 -2.43
CA ILE A 115 14.19 22.18 -1.46
C ILE A 115 12.80 22.68 -1.09
N LEU A 116 12.46 22.60 0.19
CA LEU A 116 11.23 23.12 0.76
C LEU A 116 11.53 24.39 1.56
N GLN A 117 10.84 25.48 1.27
CA GLN A 117 10.92 26.74 2.00
C GLN A 117 9.50 27.29 2.18
N VAL A 118 8.97 27.18 3.40
CA VAL A 118 7.69 27.78 3.75
C VAL A 118 7.95 29.24 4.16
N PRO A 119 7.20 30.24 3.65
CA PRO A 119 7.34 31.63 4.08
C PRO A 119 7.18 31.77 5.59
N ASP A 120 7.87 32.75 6.17
CA ASP A 120 7.73 33.08 7.59
C ASP A 120 6.43 33.86 7.83
N ASP A 121 5.31 33.14 7.79
CA ASP A 121 3.99 33.72 8.02
C ASP A 121 3.20 32.86 9.04
N PRO A 122 2.77 33.44 10.17
CA PRO A 122 1.99 32.75 11.19
C PRO A 122 0.70 32.11 10.67
N GLN A 123 0.13 32.60 9.56
CA GLN A 123 -1.11 32.04 8.99
C GLN A 123 -0.94 30.58 8.49
N TYR A 124 0.30 30.13 8.32
CA TYR A 124 0.61 28.77 7.90
C TYR A 124 0.80 27.80 9.08
N ALA A 125 0.93 28.29 10.31
CA ALA A 125 1.15 27.44 11.48
C ALA A 125 0.00 26.45 11.73
N GLY A 126 0.34 25.18 11.96
CA GLY A 126 -0.60 24.09 12.21
C GLY A 126 -1.30 23.55 10.96
N ARG A 127 -1.00 24.06 9.77
CA ARG A 127 -1.60 23.63 8.50
C ARG A 127 -0.78 22.53 7.82
N ASN A 128 -1.45 21.71 7.04
CA ASN A 128 -0.88 20.55 6.37
C ASN A 128 -1.00 20.72 4.85
N PHE A 129 0.12 20.80 4.16
CA PHE A 129 0.17 21.07 2.74
C PHE A 129 0.68 19.86 1.95
N GLN A 130 0.23 19.77 0.70
CA GLN A 130 0.68 18.79 -0.28
C GLN A 130 1.14 19.51 -1.55
N ALA A 131 2.33 19.14 -2.01
CA ALA A 131 2.83 19.43 -3.35
C ALA A 131 3.05 18.11 -4.10
N HIS A 132 2.90 18.13 -5.42
CA HIS A 132 3.35 17.04 -6.27
C HIS A 132 4.72 17.34 -6.85
N ILE A 133 5.55 16.32 -6.98
CA ILE A 133 6.81 16.40 -7.74
C ILE A 133 6.58 15.59 -9.01
N LEU A 134 6.47 16.29 -10.14
CA LEU A 134 6.30 15.68 -11.46
C LEU A 134 7.67 15.54 -12.11
N CYS A 135 8.01 14.31 -12.47
CA CYS A 135 9.21 13.97 -13.23
C CYS A 135 8.75 13.40 -14.57
N ARG A 136 9.03 14.09 -15.68
CA ARG A 136 8.58 13.68 -17.01
C ARG A 136 9.72 13.72 -18.02
N THR A 137 9.65 12.87 -19.04
CA THR A 137 10.50 13.01 -20.23
C THR A 137 10.18 14.32 -20.94
N ALA A 138 11.21 15.01 -21.44
CA ALA A 138 11.03 16.22 -22.23
C ALA A 138 10.24 15.94 -23.52
N ASP A 139 9.54 16.95 -24.01
CA ASP A 139 8.89 16.87 -25.31
C ASP A 139 9.95 16.64 -26.41
N PRO A 140 9.71 15.76 -27.38
CA PRO A 140 10.61 15.60 -28.51
C PRO A 140 10.77 16.94 -29.26
N PRO A 141 11.97 17.25 -29.79
CA PRO A 141 12.17 18.47 -30.55
C PRO A 141 11.18 18.58 -31.73
N PRO A 142 10.69 19.79 -32.06
CA PRO A 142 9.82 19.98 -33.21
C PRO A 142 10.46 19.45 -34.49
N GLY A 143 9.77 18.52 -35.17
CA GLY A 143 10.23 17.95 -36.44
C GLY A 143 11.03 16.64 -36.37
N GLU A 144 11.38 16.16 -35.17
CA GLU A 144 12.12 14.89 -35.02
C GLU A 144 11.22 13.65 -34.89
N THR A 145 9.95 13.84 -34.52
CA THR A 145 8.97 12.75 -34.44
C THR A 145 7.99 12.79 -35.61
N THR A 146 8.17 11.86 -36.55
CA THR A 146 7.23 11.60 -37.67
C THR A 146 6.06 10.68 -37.27
N GLY A 147 5.94 10.31 -35.98
CA GLY A 147 4.92 9.39 -35.47
C GLY A 147 4.46 9.71 -34.04
N LEU A 148 3.64 8.81 -33.47
CA LEU A 148 3.14 8.91 -32.10
C LEU A 148 4.28 8.77 -31.08
N ALA A 149 4.52 9.81 -30.29
CA ALA A 149 5.45 9.78 -29.16
C ALA A 149 4.70 9.53 -27.85
N PHE A 150 5.15 8.56 -27.07
CA PHE A 150 4.64 8.31 -25.72
C PHE A 150 5.59 8.95 -24.71
N LEU A 151 5.11 9.95 -23.97
CA LEU A 151 5.83 10.55 -22.87
C LEU A 151 5.57 9.77 -21.59
N THR A 152 6.62 9.56 -20.80
CA THR A 152 6.46 8.96 -19.46
C THR A 152 6.59 10.02 -18.40
N ALA A 153 5.69 9.95 -17.42
CA ALA A 153 5.66 10.84 -16.28
C ALA A 153 5.51 10.03 -14.99
N LEU A 154 6.28 10.42 -13.97
CA LEU A 154 6.21 9.94 -12.61
C LEU A 154 5.75 11.09 -11.72
N GLN A 155 4.72 10.82 -10.93
CA GLN A 155 4.18 11.78 -9.99
C GLN A 155 4.41 11.29 -8.57
N SER A 156 5.11 12.09 -7.80
CA SER A 156 5.43 11.83 -6.39
C SER A 156 4.75 12.84 -5.49
N ARG A 157 4.55 12.51 -4.21
CA ARG A 157 3.92 13.43 -3.24
C ARG A 157 4.93 13.91 -2.21
N LEU A 158 4.97 15.23 -2.01
CA LEU A 158 5.60 15.85 -0.86
C LEU A 158 4.49 16.40 0.04
N ARG A 159 4.38 15.86 1.25
CA ARG A 159 3.41 16.27 2.25
C ARG A 159 4.14 16.84 3.43
N PHE A 160 3.68 17.98 3.93
CA PHE A 160 4.34 18.61 5.06
C PHE A 160 3.39 19.36 5.98
N THR A 161 3.76 19.43 7.25
CA THR A 161 3.00 20.11 8.29
C THR A 161 3.84 21.19 8.94
N VAL A 162 3.27 22.38 9.02
CA VAL A 162 3.98 23.56 9.52
C VAL A 162 3.80 23.66 11.03
N GLY A 163 4.90 23.64 11.78
CA GLY A 163 4.91 23.88 13.22
C GLY A 163 4.28 22.79 14.12
N GLY A 164 3.90 21.63 13.59
CA GLY A 164 3.24 20.58 14.38
C GLY A 164 3.30 19.17 13.78
N PRO A 165 2.68 18.19 14.46
CA PRO A 165 2.48 16.83 13.96
C PRO A 165 1.52 16.83 12.77
N GLY A 166 1.76 15.97 11.78
CA GLY A 166 0.87 15.85 10.63
C GLY A 166 -0.42 15.10 10.93
N PRO A 167 -1.37 15.07 9.99
CA PRO A 167 -2.66 14.41 10.15
C PRO A 167 -2.53 12.93 10.53
N GLU A 168 -1.55 12.22 9.97
CA GLU A 168 -1.29 10.82 10.30
C GLU A 168 -0.83 10.64 11.74
N GLU A 169 0.10 11.48 12.20
CA GLU A 169 0.63 11.41 13.56
C GLU A 169 -0.42 11.82 14.58
N VAL A 170 -1.20 12.87 14.30
CA VAL A 170 -2.35 13.25 15.13
C VAL A 170 -3.35 12.11 15.23
N ALA A 171 -3.70 11.48 14.11
CA ALA A 171 -4.59 10.32 14.10
C ALA A 171 -3.99 9.14 14.87
N ARG A 172 -2.67 8.91 14.77
CA ARG A 172 -1.97 7.85 15.51
C ARG A 172 -1.98 8.12 17.01
N LEU A 173 -1.67 9.35 17.43
CA LEU A 173 -1.68 9.76 18.84
C LEU A 173 -3.10 9.73 19.42
N GLN A 174 -4.11 10.18 18.67
CA GLN A 174 -5.51 10.05 19.06
C GLN A 174 -5.91 8.58 19.20
N LYS A 175 -5.56 7.73 18.23
CA LYS A 175 -5.77 6.28 18.34
C LYS A 175 -5.11 5.74 19.59
N GLN A 176 -3.85 6.07 19.86
CA GLN A 176 -3.12 5.63 21.05
C GLN A 176 -3.76 6.11 22.35
N GLY A 177 -4.16 7.38 22.45
CA GLY A 177 -4.88 7.91 23.61
C GLY A 177 -6.22 7.21 23.82
N ILE A 178 -6.94 6.90 22.73
CA ILE A 178 -8.16 6.10 22.79
C ILE A 178 -7.85 4.67 23.25
N TYR A 179 -6.80 4.01 22.74
CA TYR A 179 -6.38 2.68 23.21
C TYR A 179 -6.08 2.68 24.71
N GLN A 180 -5.33 3.68 25.20
CA GLN A 180 -4.99 3.82 26.62
C GLN A 180 -6.24 4.05 27.48
N THR A 181 -7.20 4.84 26.99
CA THR A 181 -8.44 5.14 27.71
C THR A 181 -9.39 3.95 27.74
N LEU A 182 -9.52 3.23 26.62
CA LEU A 182 -10.49 2.14 26.49
C LEU A 182 -10.02 0.85 27.19
N ASN A 183 -8.71 0.66 27.38
CA ASN A 183 -8.10 -0.42 28.17
C ASN A 183 -8.75 -1.79 27.95
N PHE A 184 -8.81 -2.25 26.70
CA PHE A 184 -9.32 -3.58 26.37
C PHE A 184 -8.30 -4.40 25.59
N THR A 185 -8.39 -5.72 25.70
CA THR A 185 -7.51 -6.69 25.03
C THR A 185 -8.31 -7.84 24.44
N LEU A 186 -7.76 -8.50 23.42
CA LEU A 186 -8.26 -9.79 22.94
C LEU A 186 -7.35 -10.89 23.51
N GLU A 187 -7.92 -11.81 24.28
CA GLU A 187 -7.20 -12.88 24.96
C GLU A 187 -7.78 -14.27 24.64
N PRO A 188 -6.93 -15.28 24.39
CA PRO A 188 -5.50 -15.15 24.17
C PRO A 188 -5.21 -14.44 22.83
N GLN A 189 -4.08 -13.73 22.74
CA GLN A 189 -3.63 -13.10 21.49
C GLN A 189 -3.26 -14.14 20.43
N SER A 190 -2.85 -15.33 20.87
CA SER A 190 -2.43 -16.44 20.03
C SER A 190 -2.94 -17.72 20.66
N GLN A 191 -3.72 -18.50 19.91
CA GLN A 191 -4.25 -19.77 20.36
C GLN A 191 -3.94 -20.86 19.35
N GLN A 192 -3.30 -21.94 19.81
CA GLN A 192 -3.15 -23.14 19.00
C GLN A 192 -4.37 -24.05 19.19
N VAL A 193 -4.95 -24.50 18.08
CA VAL A 193 -6.02 -25.50 18.10
C VAL A 193 -5.40 -26.87 18.31
N PRO A 194 -5.84 -27.65 19.33
CA PRO A 194 -5.30 -28.97 19.60
C PRO A 194 -5.66 -30.00 18.52
N GLY A 195 -4.66 -30.84 18.20
CA GLY A 195 -4.78 -31.94 17.25
C GLY A 195 -4.74 -31.50 15.79
N PHE A 196 -5.13 -32.43 14.91
CA PHE A 196 -5.23 -32.22 13.47
C PHE A 196 -6.69 -32.07 13.06
N LEU A 197 -6.94 -31.22 12.08
CA LEU A 197 -8.27 -30.97 11.52
C LEU A 197 -8.38 -31.62 10.14
N GLU A 198 -9.43 -32.41 9.94
CA GLU A 198 -9.72 -33.00 8.63
C GLU A 198 -10.32 -31.93 7.70
N PRO A 199 -9.69 -31.63 6.55
CA PRO A 199 -10.32 -30.81 5.53
C PRO A 199 -11.69 -31.39 5.09
N GLY A 200 -12.60 -30.54 4.65
CA GLY A 200 -13.97 -30.90 4.29
C GLY A 200 -14.96 -30.98 5.45
N LYS A 201 -14.48 -31.01 6.69
CA LYS A 201 -15.35 -31.08 7.86
C LYS A 201 -15.60 -29.70 8.46
N LYS A 202 -16.85 -29.48 8.84
CA LYS A 202 -17.26 -28.34 9.65
C LYS A 202 -17.04 -28.67 11.12
N ILE A 203 -16.12 -27.96 11.76
CA ILE A 203 -15.67 -28.23 13.14
C ILE A 203 -15.97 -27.02 14.02
N SER A 204 -16.59 -27.25 15.17
CA SER A 204 -16.77 -26.22 16.19
C SER A 204 -15.52 -26.17 17.08
N LEU A 205 -14.62 -25.21 16.83
CA LEU A 205 -13.37 -25.08 17.59
C LEU A 205 -13.64 -24.86 19.09
N THR A 206 -14.72 -24.15 19.43
CA THR A 206 -15.07 -23.88 20.84
C THR A 206 -15.56 -25.13 21.55
N LYS A 207 -16.45 -25.91 20.94
CA LYS A 207 -17.06 -27.09 21.59
C LYS A 207 -16.17 -28.32 21.52
N GLU A 208 -15.53 -28.56 20.38
CA GLU A 208 -14.79 -29.80 20.13
C GLU A 208 -13.32 -29.69 20.52
N LYS A 209 -12.75 -28.48 20.46
CA LYS A 209 -11.31 -28.25 20.68
C LYS A 209 -11.00 -27.38 21.89
N GLY A 210 -12.02 -26.86 22.58
CA GLY A 210 -11.86 -25.95 23.72
C GLY A 210 -11.24 -24.60 23.34
N THR A 211 -11.19 -24.27 22.05
CA THR A 211 -10.61 -23.02 21.56
C THR A 211 -11.57 -21.87 21.79
N ALA A 212 -11.19 -20.96 22.67
CA ALA A 212 -11.94 -19.75 22.96
C ALA A 212 -11.07 -18.52 22.75
N VAL A 213 -11.72 -17.42 22.35
CA VAL A 213 -11.14 -16.08 22.35
C VAL A 213 -12.12 -15.16 23.08
N SER A 214 -11.62 -14.21 23.85
CA SER A 214 -12.43 -13.32 24.67
C SER A 214 -11.89 -11.91 24.58
N ILE A 215 -12.80 -10.93 24.48
CA ILE A 215 -12.45 -9.54 24.66
C ILE A 215 -12.56 -9.22 26.15
N ILE A 216 -11.47 -8.75 26.74
CA ILE A 216 -11.43 -8.28 28.12
C ILE A 216 -11.47 -6.76 28.08
N ASN A 217 -12.54 -6.17 28.61
CA ASN A 217 -12.68 -4.73 28.74
C ASN A 217 -12.38 -4.32 30.18
N ARG A 218 -11.19 -3.77 30.42
CA ARG A 218 -10.75 -3.30 31.74
C ARG A 218 -11.14 -1.85 32.00
N GLY A 219 -11.65 -1.14 30.98
CA GLY A 219 -12.23 0.19 31.13
C GLY A 219 -13.56 0.17 31.87
N ALA A 220 -14.05 1.34 32.29
CA ALA A 220 -15.34 1.49 32.96
C ALA A 220 -16.54 1.51 31.99
N GLN A 221 -16.30 1.89 30.73
CA GLN A 221 -17.36 2.06 29.73
C GLN A 221 -17.76 0.73 29.10
N LYS A 222 -19.03 0.58 28.76
CA LYS A 222 -19.52 -0.53 27.95
C LYS A 222 -19.13 -0.33 26.48
N LEU A 223 -18.53 -1.35 25.87
CA LEU A 223 -18.01 -1.30 24.50
C LEU A 223 -18.75 -2.29 23.61
N LYS A 224 -18.91 -1.94 22.32
CA LYS A 224 -19.47 -2.82 21.29
C LYS A 224 -18.41 -3.15 20.26
N PHE A 225 -18.22 -4.44 20.01
CA PHE A 225 -17.24 -4.97 19.08
C PHE A 225 -17.93 -5.74 17.94
N SER A 226 -17.32 -5.66 16.76
CA SER A 226 -17.57 -6.53 15.61
C SER A 226 -16.36 -7.44 15.44
N LEU A 227 -16.58 -8.75 15.40
CA LEU A 227 -15.55 -9.77 15.28
C LEU A 227 -15.69 -10.46 13.93
N LYS A 228 -14.58 -10.52 13.20
CA LYS A 228 -14.49 -11.24 11.92
C LYS A 228 -13.11 -11.85 11.74
N SER A 229 -13.04 -12.91 10.95
CA SER A 229 -11.79 -13.41 10.41
C SER A 229 -11.39 -12.54 9.21
N VAL A 230 -10.14 -12.14 9.12
CA VAL A 230 -9.62 -11.26 8.05
C VAL A 230 -8.30 -11.75 7.50
N LYS A 231 -7.92 -11.23 6.33
CA LYS A 231 -6.54 -11.36 5.86
C LYS A 231 -5.62 -10.61 6.82
N PRO A 232 -4.41 -11.12 7.08
CA PRO A 232 -3.42 -10.40 7.88
C PRO A 232 -3.08 -9.04 7.23
N PRO A 233 -2.69 -8.03 8.04
CA PRO A 233 -2.10 -6.81 7.51
C PRO A 233 -0.90 -7.13 6.60
N ALA A 234 -0.66 -6.30 5.58
CA ALA A 234 0.38 -6.54 4.57
C ALA A 234 1.80 -6.74 5.17
N GLU A 235 2.05 -6.17 6.35
CA GLU A 235 3.33 -6.23 7.06
C GLU A 235 3.46 -7.45 7.99
N ALA A 236 2.37 -8.17 8.24
CA ALA A 236 2.35 -9.29 9.18
C ALA A 236 2.67 -10.61 8.46
N ALA A 237 3.93 -11.02 8.50
CA ALA A 237 4.35 -12.35 8.06
C ALA A 237 3.88 -13.44 9.06
N PRO A 238 3.43 -14.61 8.58
CA PRO A 238 3.09 -15.72 9.46
C PRO A 238 4.37 -16.25 10.15
N PRO A 239 4.26 -16.85 11.36
CA PRO A 239 5.38 -17.52 12.01
C PRO A 239 5.97 -18.64 11.14
N ALA A 240 7.24 -18.97 11.37
CA ALA A 240 7.94 -20.01 10.62
C ALA A 240 7.16 -21.33 10.61
N GLY A 241 6.97 -21.89 9.41
CA GLY A 241 6.24 -23.14 9.20
C GLY A 241 4.71 -23.00 9.16
N PHE A 242 4.15 -21.80 9.32
CA PHE A 242 2.75 -21.50 9.07
C PHE A 242 2.57 -20.72 7.77
N GLU A 243 1.43 -20.91 7.13
CA GLU A 243 0.96 -20.10 6.00
C GLU A 243 -0.33 -19.38 6.39
N ASN A 244 -0.53 -18.18 5.84
CA ASN A 244 -1.79 -17.47 6.03
C ASN A 244 -2.93 -18.27 5.40
N ALA A 245 -4.06 -18.38 6.09
CA ALA A 245 -5.25 -19.00 5.52
C ALA A 245 -5.62 -18.31 4.18
N PRO A 246 -5.73 -19.06 3.07
CA PRO A 246 -6.06 -18.50 1.76
C PRO A 246 -7.37 -17.69 1.75
N ASP A 247 -8.38 -18.21 2.45
CA ASP A 247 -9.67 -17.53 2.63
C ASP A 247 -10.01 -17.40 4.12
N PRO A 248 -10.12 -16.16 4.65
CA PRO A 248 -10.48 -15.95 6.04
C PRO A 248 -11.90 -16.43 6.38
N ASN A 249 -12.80 -16.57 5.40
CA ASN A 249 -14.20 -16.97 5.63
C ASN A 249 -14.36 -18.44 6.05
N TRP A 250 -13.31 -19.25 5.95
CA TRP A 250 -13.29 -20.59 6.51
C TRP A 250 -13.46 -20.56 8.03
N LEU A 251 -13.05 -19.49 8.70
CA LEU A 251 -13.30 -19.27 10.13
C LEU A 251 -14.49 -18.32 10.35
N LYS A 252 -15.62 -18.88 10.78
CA LYS A 252 -16.86 -18.16 11.08
C LYS A 252 -17.00 -17.91 12.59
N ILE A 253 -17.19 -16.65 12.97
CA ILE A 253 -17.32 -16.21 14.37
C ILE A 253 -18.80 -15.94 14.69
N LYS A 254 -19.34 -16.59 15.72
CA LYS A 254 -20.77 -16.48 16.09
C LYS A 254 -20.97 -16.22 17.59
N PRO A 255 -21.68 -15.15 17.99
CA PRO A 255 -22.09 -14.03 17.14
C PRO A 255 -20.86 -13.22 16.68
N GLY A 256 -20.94 -12.62 15.50
CA GLY A 256 -19.92 -11.70 14.99
C GLY A 256 -19.97 -10.32 15.64
N SER A 257 -20.84 -10.08 16.63
CA SER A 257 -20.86 -8.84 17.40
C SER A 257 -21.06 -9.11 18.88
N LEU A 258 -20.33 -8.37 19.71
CA LEU A 258 -20.33 -8.51 21.17
C LEU A 258 -20.49 -7.15 21.84
N LYS A 259 -21.32 -7.11 22.88
CA LYS A 259 -21.35 -5.99 23.84
C LYS A 259 -20.66 -6.45 25.12
N VAL A 260 -19.60 -5.76 25.52
CA VAL A 260 -18.74 -6.07 26.67
C VAL A 260 -18.88 -4.94 27.69
N GLY A 261 -19.33 -5.25 28.90
CA GLY A 261 -19.43 -4.24 29.97
C GLY A 261 -18.05 -3.78 30.43
N GLY A 262 -18.00 -2.67 31.18
CA GLY A 262 -16.76 -2.27 31.85
C GLY A 262 -16.32 -3.30 32.90
N GLY A 263 -15.02 -3.51 33.05
CA GLY A 263 -14.44 -4.49 33.98
C GLY A 263 -14.85 -5.95 33.74
N SER A 264 -15.27 -6.29 32.52
CA SER A 264 -15.80 -7.63 32.19
C SER A 264 -15.13 -8.23 30.96
N MET A 265 -15.30 -9.54 30.79
CA MET A 265 -14.83 -10.25 29.61
C MET A 265 -15.96 -10.98 28.89
N LYS A 266 -15.89 -11.05 27.56
CA LYS A 266 -16.85 -11.79 26.74
C LYS A 266 -16.22 -12.27 25.43
N GLY A 267 -16.48 -13.52 25.09
CA GLY A 267 -16.12 -14.12 23.80
C GLY A 267 -17.33 -14.37 22.89
N PRO A 268 -17.10 -14.70 21.62
CA PRO A 268 -18.13 -15.31 20.78
C PRO A 268 -18.55 -16.66 21.39
N LYS A 269 -19.79 -17.05 21.14
CA LYS A 269 -20.34 -18.33 21.64
C LYS A 269 -19.74 -19.51 20.89
N GLU A 270 -19.36 -19.30 19.63
CA GLU A 270 -18.90 -20.37 18.75
C GLU A 270 -17.92 -19.84 17.70
N LEU A 271 -16.83 -20.56 17.53
CA LEU A 271 -15.90 -20.46 16.42
C LEU A 271 -16.06 -21.70 15.56
N VAL A 272 -16.47 -21.53 14.30
CA VAL A 272 -16.69 -22.63 13.36
C VAL A 272 -15.64 -22.56 12.27
N LEU A 273 -14.89 -23.64 12.09
CA LEU A 273 -13.91 -23.76 11.02
C LEU A 273 -14.39 -24.74 9.95
N GLU A 274 -14.22 -24.36 8.69
CA GLU A 274 -14.62 -25.13 7.52
C GLU A 274 -13.58 -24.92 6.41
N ILE A 275 -12.54 -25.76 6.43
CA ILE A 275 -11.50 -25.78 5.40
C ILE A 275 -12.00 -26.68 4.26
N PRO A 276 -11.95 -26.28 2.98
CA PRO A 276 -12.37 -27.11 1.85
C PRO A 276 -11.62 -28.44 1.79
N ASP A 277 -12.29 -29.52 1.34
CA ASP A 277 -11.62 -30.81 1.10
C ASP A 277 -10.87 -30.76 -0.23
N ALA A 278 -9.62 -30.32 -0.16
CA ALA A 278 -8.73 -30.29 -1.31
C ALA A 278 -7.34 -30.81 -0.91
N PRO A 279 -6.65 -31.59 -1.77
CA PRO A 279 -5.34 -32.16 -1.45
C PRO A 279 -4.29 -31.12 -1.05
N GLU A 280 -4.34 -29.91 -1.61
CA GLU A 280 -3.45 -28.79 -1.29
C GLU A 280 -3.59 -28.29 0.17
N HIS A 281 -4.69 -28.61 0.84
CA HIS A 281 -4.95 -28.22 2.23
C HIS A 281 -4.57 -29.28 3.24
N ARG A 282 -4.10 -30.47 2.82
CA ARG A 282 -3.69 -31.55 3.73
C ARG A 282 -2.24 -31.39 4.21
N GLY A 283 -2.00 -31.70 5.48
CA GLY A 283 -0.69 -31.57 6.13
C GLY A 283 -0.18 -30.13 6.27
N LYS A 284 -1.05 -29.15 6.09
CA LYS A 284 -0.76 -27.72 6.14
C LYS A 284 -0.93 -27.15 7.54
N LYS A 285 -0.30 -26.01 7.78
CA LYS A 285 -0.40 -25.25 9.02
C LYS A 285 -0.90 -23.86 8.71
N TYR A 286 -2.15 -23.57 9.04
CA TYR A 286 -2.76 -22.28 8.75
C TYR A 286 -2.76 -21.37 9.97
N VAL A 287 -2.58 -20.07 9.73
CA VAL A 287 -2.93 -19.01 10.68
C VAL A 287 -4.16 -18.26 10.20
N PHE A 288 -5.14 -18.13 11.09
CA PHE A 288 -6.31 -17.29 10.92
C PHE A 288 -6.19 -16.06 11.81
N VAL A 289 -6.42 -14.88 11.25
CA VAL A 289 -6.40 -13.61 12.00
C VAL A 289 -7.84 -13.23 12.35
N ILE A 290 -8.14 -13.16 13.64
CA ILE A 290 -9.37 -12.60 14.18
C ILE A 290 -9.15 -11.11 14.42
N GLN A 291 -10.01 -10.28 13.86
CA GLN A 291 -10.06 -8.85 14.10
C GLN A 291 -11.30 -8.53 14.93
N ALA A 292 -11.12 -7.81 16.03
CA ALA A 292 -12.20 -7.21 16.80
C ALA A 292 -12.15 -5.68 16.63
N VAL A 293 -13.21 -5.10 16.04
CA VAL A 293 -13.33 -3.67 15.74
C VAL A 293 -14.39 -3.02 16.62
N LEU A 294 -14.06 -1.91 17.27
CA LEU A 294 -15.03 -1.11 18.02
C LEU A 294 -16.02 -0.44 17.06
N SER A 295 -17.32 -0.69 17.23
CA SER A 295 -18.34 -0.34 16.22
C SER A 295 -19.07 1.00 16.48
N ASP A 296 -18.87 1.64 17.64
CA ASP A 296 -19.63 2.83 18.08
C ASP A 296 -18.81 4.14 18.01
N ARG A 297 -17.69 4.19 17.27
CA ARG A 297 -16.82 5.38 17.21
C ARG A 297 -16.38 5.72 15.78
N GLU A 298 -16.15 7.00 15.56
CA GLU A 298 -15.69 7.56 14.28
C GLU A 298 -14.28 7.09 13.90
N ILE A 299 -13.39 7.00 14.90
CA ILE A 299 -12.06 6.42 14.73
C ILE A 299 -12.15 4.92 15.02
N PRO A 300 -11.97 4.05 14.01
CA PRO A 300 -11.99 2.61 14.23
C PRO A 300 -10.79 2.21 15.08
N VAL A 301 -11.08 1.55 16.19
CA VAL A 301 -10.08 0.95 17.08
C VAL A 301 -10.21 -0.55 16.92
N GLU A 302 -9.11 -1.20 16.57
CA GLU A 302 -9.09 -2.63 16.29
C GLU A 302 -8.00 -3.34 17.07
N VAL A 303 -8.26 -4.59 17.42
CA VAL A 303 -7.27 -5.50 18.01
C VAL A 303 -7.32 -6.83 17.27
N PHE A 304 -6.17 -7.46 17.17
CA PHE A 304 -5.99 -8.69 16.42
C PHE A 304 -5.62 -9.85 17.34
N GLY A 305 -6.01 -11.05 16.96
CA GLY A 305 -5.57 -12.30 17.59
C GLY A 305 -5.44 -13.40 16.54
N ASN A 306 -4.63 -14.40 16.82
CA ASN A 306 -4.27 -15.46 15.90
C ASN A 306 -4.80 -16.81 16.37
N ILE A 307 -5.40 -17.57 15.45
CA ILE A 307 -5.74 -18.97 15.65
C ILE A 307 -4.87 -19.81 14.72
N TYR A 308 -4.07 -20.69 15.32
CA TYR A 308 -3.17 -21.59 14.62
C TYR A 308 -3.81 -22.97 14.51
N VAL A 309 -3.88 -23.50 13.30
CA VAL A 309 -4.45 -24.83 13.04
C VAL A 309 -3.49 -25.70 12.26
N ASN A 310 -3.52 -27.01 12.53
CA ASN A 310 -2.83 -28.02 11.75
C ASN A 310 -3.88 -28.88 11.04
N THR A 311 -3.73 -29.11 9.74
CA THR A 311 -4.60 -30.02 9.01
C THR A 311 -4.01 -31.43 8.99
N ALA A 312 -4.89 -32.43 8.95
CA ALA A 312 -4.51 -33.83 8.80
C ALA A 312 -3.86 -34.08 7.43
N LYS A 313 -3.03 -35.13 7.37
CA LYS A 313 -2.35 -35.54 6.13
C LYS A 313 -3.30 -36.16 5.11
#